data_AF-A0A101ISR3-F1
#
_entry.id   AF-A0A101ISR3-F1
#
_cell.length_a   1.000
_cell.length_b   1.000
_cell.length_c   1.000
_cell.angle_alpha   90.00
_cell.angle_beta   90.00
_cell.angle_gamma   90.00
#
_symmetry.space_group_name_H-M   'P 1'
#
loop_
_entity.id
_entity.type
_entity.pdbx_description
1 polymer ?
#
loop_
_entity_poly.entity_id
_entity_poly.type
_entity_poly.pdbx_seq_one_letter_code
_entity_poly.pdbx_strand_id
1 'polypeptide(L)'
;MILVPITYTGGVYRHDEVVDYIEDLGGYIVQKHEMAQELVLQALIPKDDIDRFTEFSRPLAGEVTRSPLVGSEIAVVIPSLEIHHLPHSACDIAEYLRTVGAKTNMVGLARGFGKRISQLNDEERDVINEHDLAIYVLGNFETCIKEKFNGLREGVNVPIILTGAPPFSALERIADPPAAGYVGNLGRFMHRTRTEEDISRLDAVVEETARVLNEIRDE
;
A
#
# COMPACT_ATOMS: atom_id res chain seq x y z
N MET A 1 -1.15 -26.09 -1.33
CA MET A 1 0.08 -25.41 -1.75
C MET A 1 -0.05 -23.97 -1.33
N ILE A 2 0.85 -23.46 -0.48
CA ILE A 2 0.80 -22.06 -0.01
C ILE A 2 1.70 -21.27 -0.96
N LEU A 3 1.11 -20.39 -1.76
CA LEU A 3 1.85 -19.45 -2.58
C LEU A 3 2.22 -18.23 -1.75
N VAL A 4 3.43 -17.71 -1.94
CA VAL A 4 3.88 -16.49 -1.28
C VAL A 4 4.33 -15.47 -2.32
N PRO A 5 4.10 -14.18 -2.02
CA PRO A 5 4.50 -13.12 -2.93
C PRO A 5 5.97 -12.76 -2.81
N ILE A 6 6.63 -12.66 -3.96
CA ILE A 6 8.03 -12.26 -4.11
C ILE A 6 8.19 -11.18 -5.18
N THR A 7 9.28 -10.43 -5.06
CA THR A 7 9.82 -9.61 -6.14
C THR A 7 11.19 -10.17 -6.52
N TYR A 8 11.36 -10.48 -7.81
CA TYR A 8 12.64 -10.77 -8.42
C TYR A 8 13.13 -9.53 -9.16
N THR A 9 14.37 -9.12 -8.91
CA THR A 9 15.06 -8.05 -9.64
C THR A 9 16.31 -8.62 -10.28
N GLY A 10 16.47 -8.49 -11.59
CA GLY A 10 17.66 -8.99 -12.29
C GLY A 10 17.84 -8.35 -13.66
N GLY A 11 18.80 -8.85 -14.44
CA GLY A 11 19.01 -8.38 -15.81
C GLY A 11 17.95 -8.90 -16.79
N VAL A 12 17.75 -8.19 -17.91
CA VAL A 12 16.92 -8.68 -19.05
C VAL A 12 17.53 -9.92 -19.72
N TYR A 13 18.83 -10.14 -19.56
CA TYR A 13 19.55 -11.27 -20.12
C TYR A 13 19.05 -12.61 -19.53
N ARG A 14 18.65 -13.55 -20.42
CA ARG A 14 18.13 -14.88 -20.07
C ARG A 14 16.90 -14.85 -19.14
N HIS A 15 16.12 -13.77 -19.17
CA HIS A 15 14.95 -13.66 -18.31
C HIS A 15 13.84 -14.67 -18.63
N ASP A 16 13.77 -15.14 -19.88
CA ASP A 16 12.83 -16.20 -20.27
C ASP A 16 13.04 -17.45 -19.39
N GLU A 17 14.28 -17.77 -19.02
CA GLU A 17 14.56 -18.91 -18.12
C GLU A 17 14.04 -18.69 -16.71
N VAL A 18 13.98 -17.44 -16.25
CA VAL A 18 13.41 -17.09 -14.93
C VAL A 18 11.90 -17.21 -14.97
N VAL A 19 11.28 -16.77 -16.06
CA VAL A 19 9.84 -16.89 -16.30
C VAL A 19 9.43 -18.36 -16.36
N ASP A 20 10.09 -19.14 -17.22
CA ASP A 20 9.84 -20.59 -17.38
C ASP A 20 10.01 -21.32 -16.05
N TYR A 21 11.03 -20.97 -15.26
CA TYR A 21 11.26 -21.61 -13.96
C TYR A 21 10.17 -21.29 -12.93
N ILE A 22 9.66 -20.05 -12.92
CA ILE A 22 8.52 -19.68 -12.05
C ILE A 22 7.29 -20.52 -12.42
N GLU A 23 7.02 -20.69 -13.71
CA GLU A 23 5.90 -21.48 -14.21
C GLU A 23 6.08 -22.98 -13.90
N ASP A 24 7.29 -23.52 -14.06
CA ASP A 24 7.64 -24.92 -13.75
C ASP A 24 7.48 -25.26 -12.26
N LEU A 25 7.74 -24.29 -11.37
CA LEU A 25 7.46 -24.43 -9.94
C LEU A 25 5.96 -24.37 -9.62
N GLY A 26 5.10 -24.02 -10.59
CA GLY A 26 3.67 -23.79 -10.36
C GLY A 26 3.37 -22.42 -9.75
N GLY A 27 4.26 -21.44 -9.94
CA GLY A 27 4.04 -20.05 -9.61
C GLY A 27 3.32 -19.27 -10.72
N TYR A 28 2.97 -18.02 -10.41
CA TYR A 28 2.29 -17.12 -11.34
C TYR A 28 2.94 -15.74 -11.32
N ILE A 29 3.19 -15.17 -12.49
CA ILE A 29 3.67 -13.80 -12.63
C ILE A 29 2.47 -12.86 -12.59
N VAL A 30 2.49 -11.93 -11.63
CA VAL A 30 1.44 -10.93 -11.43
C VAL A 30 1.76 -9.68 -12.25
N GLN A 31 3.02 -9.22 -12.21
CA GLN A 31 3.48 -8.07 -12.97
C GLN A 31 4.90 -8.28 -13.50
N LYS A 32 5.14 -7.73 -14.69
CA LYS A 32 6.45 -7.71 -15.36
C LYS A 32 6.77 -6.28 -15.76
N HIS A 33 7.89 -5.76 -15.25
CA HIS A 33 8.40 -4.43 -15.59
C HIS A 33 9.81 -4.56 -16.18
N GLU A 34 9.97 -4.13 -17.43
CA GLU A 34 11.26 -4.05 -18.10
C GLU A 34 11.71 -2.59 -18.14
N MET A 35 12.83 -2.28 -17.48
CA MET A 35 13.40 -0.94 -17.37
C MET A 35 14.84 -0.94 -17.87
N ALA A 36 15.00 -0.61 -19.16
CA ALA A 36 16.29 -0.60 -19.86
C ALA A 36 17.03 -1.95 -19.81
N GLN A 37 17.90 -2.16 -18.81
CA GLN A 37 18.65 -3.40 -18.62
C GLN A 37 18.19 -4.20 -17.40
N GLU A 38 17.26 -3.66 -16.62
CA GLU A 38 16.71 -4.27 -15.42
C GLU A 38 15.32 -4.86 -15.70
N LEU A 39 15.05 -6.01 -15.10
CA LEU A 39 13.77 -6.68 -15.09
C LEU A 39 13.33 -6.85 -13.64
N VAL A 40 12.12 -6.36 -13.35
CA VAL A 40 11.44 -6.57 -12.08
C VAL A 40 10.21 -7.46 -12.34
N LEU A 41 10.19 -8.64 -11.73
CA LEU A 41 9.07 -9.57 -11.77
C LEU A 41 8.43 -9.64 -10.38
N GLN A 42 7.14 -9.40 -10.32
CA GLN A 42 6.34 -9.66 -9.12
C GLN A 42 5.57 -10.96 -9.35
N ALA A 43 5.79 -11.94 -8.49
CA ALA A 43 5.26 -13.28 -8.69
C ALA A 43 4.79 -13.90 -7.38
N LEU A 44 3.89 -14.87 -7.51
CA LEU A 44 3.48 -15.78 -6.46
C LEU A 44 4.17 -17.12 -6.71
N ILE A 45 4.97 -17.61 -5.76
CA ILE A 45 5.66 -18.90 -5.88
C ILE A 45 5.36 -19.81 -4.68
N PRO A 46 5.41 -21.14 -4.82
CA PRO A 46 5.24 -22.03 -3.67
C PRO A 46 6.28 -21.74 -2.59
N LYS A 47 5.82 -21.66 -1.34
CA LYS A 47 6.66 -21.33 -0.19
C LYS A 47 7.88 -22.24 -0.04
N ASP A 48 7.73 -23.51 -0.35
CA ASP A 48 8.77 -24.53 -0.18
C ASP A 48 9.86 -24.43 -1.26
N ASP A 49 9.61 -23.71 -2.36
CA ASP A 49 10.51 -23.60 -3.52
C ASP A 49 11.24 -22.24 -3.60
N ILE A 50 11.03 -21.31 -2.65
CA ILE A 50 11.69 -19.99 -2.64
C ILE A 50 13.21 -20.11 -2.62
N ASP A 51 13.74 -20.97 -1.75
CA ASP A 51 15.20 -21.14 -1.61
C ASP A 51 15.80 -21.69 -2.91
N ARG A 52 15.09 -22.65 -3.53
CA ARG A 52 15.47 -23.24 -4.80
C ARG A 52 15.47 -22.21 -5.93
N PHE A 53 14.45 -21.35 -5.99
CA PHE A 53 14.38 -20.25 -6.94
C PHE A 53 15.48 -19.21 -6.71
N THR A 54 15.78 -18.89 -5.45
CA THR A 54 16.85 -17.95 -5.08
C THR A 54 18.24 -18.49 -5.45
N GLU A 55 18.48 -19.79 -5.31
CA GLU A 55 19.72 -20.41 -5.79
C GLU A 55 19.83 -20.38 -7.31
N PHE A 56 18.72 -20.60 -8.01
CA PHE A 56 18.64 -20.49 -9.46
C PHE A 56 18.88 -19.06 -9.97
N SER A 57 18.43 -18.02 -9.25
CA SER A 57 18.58 -16.62 -9.66
C SER A 57 20.00 -16.05 -9.49
N ARG A 58 20.78 -16.55 -8.52
CA ARG A 58 22.11 -16.02 -8.17
C ARG A 58 23.09 -15.95 -9.36
N PRO A 59 23.24 -16.99 -10.21
CA PRO A 59 24.11 -16.93 -11.40
C PRO A 59 23.70 -15.86 -12.42
N LEU A 60 22.44 -15.43 -12.40
CA LEU A 60 21.89 -14.39 -13.28
C LEU A 60 22.03 -12.98 -12.66
N ALA A 61 22.74 -12.87 -11.52
CA ALA A 61 22.77 -11.67 -10.68
C ALA A 61 21.37 -11.19 -10.26
N GLY A 62 20.43 -12.13 -10.10
CA GLY A 62 19.06 -11.85 -9.68
C GLY A 62 18.90 -11.87 -8.16
N GLU A 63 18.24 -10.85 -7.63
CA GLU A 63 17.86 -10.71 -6.23
C GLU A 63 16.39 -11.11 -6.04
N VAL A 64 16.10 -11.93 -5.04
CA VAL A 64 14.74 -12.34 -4.67
C VAL A 64 14.42 -11.77 -3.30
N THR A 65 13.37 -10.97 -3.22
CA THR A 65 12.88 -10.37 -1.98
C THR A 65 11.43 -10.76 -1.73
N ARG A 66 11.01 -10.79 -0.46
CA ARG A 66 9.60 -10.99 -0.13
C ARG A 66 8.85 -9.67 -0.30
N SER A 67 7.66 -9.74 -0.89
CA SER A 67 6.88 -8.54 -1.19
C SER A 67 5.43 -8.76 -0.77
N PRO A 68 5.07 -8.49 0.49
CA PRO A 68 3.81 -8.94 1.08
C PRO A 68 2.55 -8.42 0.36
N LEU A 69 2.67 -7.34 -0.42
CA LEU A 69 1.53 -6.66 -1.05
C LEU A 69 1.38 -6.94 -2.55
N VAL A 70 2.17 -7.86 -3.13
CA VAL A 70 2.03 -8.23 -4.56
C VAL A 70 0.60 -8.63 -4.88
N GLY A 71 0.09 -8.07 -5.98
CA GLY A 71 -1.27 -8.33 -6.46
C GLY A 71 -2.37 -7.63 -5.67
N SER A 72 -2.01 -6.69 -4.78
CA SER A 72 -2.99 -5.89 -4.04
C SER A 72 -3.10 -4.50 -4.66
N GLU A 73 -4.33 -4.06 -4.93
CA GLU A 73 -4.64 -2.69 -5.35
C GLU A 73 -5.10 -1.86 -4.16
N ILE A 74 -4.41 -0.75 -3.88
CA ILE A 74 -4.63 0.07 -2.70
C ILE A 74 -4.98 1.51 -3.10
N ALA A 75 -6.12 2.00 -2.65
CA ALA A 75 -6.49 3.40 -2.76
C ALA A 75 -5.84 4.22 -1.64
N VAL A 76 -4.95 5.14 -1.97
CA VAL A 76 -4.41 6.12 -1.01
C VAL A 76 -5.26 7.38 -1.09
N VAL A 77 -6.16 7.53 -0.13
CA VAL A 77 -7.20 8.56 -0.12
C VAL A 77 -6.72 9.79 0.66
N ILE A 78 -6.75 10.95 0.01
CA ILE A 78 -6.41 12.22 0.65
C ILE A 78 -7.52 13.26 0.50
N PRO A 79 -7.78 14.07 1.55
CA PRO A 79 -8.79 15.12 1.46
C PRO A 79 -8.51 16.21 0.42
N SER A 80 -7.27 16.34 -0.09
CA SER A 80 -6.94 17.24 -1.19
C SER A 80 -5.57 16.93 -1.79
N LEU A 81 -5.47 16.99 -3.13
CA LEU A 81 -4.24 16.88 -3.94
C LEU A 81 -3.58 18.23 -4.24
N GLU A 82 -4.09 19.33 -3.70
CA GLU A 82 -3.54 20.65 -4.00
C GLU A 82 -2.11 20.80 -3.43
N ILE A 83 -1.21 21.38 -4.21
CA ILE A 83 0.21 21.52 -3.83
C ILE A 83 0.41 22.25 -2.49
N HIS A 84 -0.48 23.19 -2.18
CA HIS A 84 -0.48 23.93 -0.92
C HIS A 84 -0.87 23.10 0.31
N HIS A 85 -1.49 21.93 0.09
CA HIS A 85 -1.89 21.00 1.14
C HIS A 85 -0.83 19.94 1.44
N LEU A 86 0.31 20.00 0.75
CA LEU A 86 1.53 19.22 1.03
C LEU A 86 1.23 17.72 1.10
N PRO A 87 0.86 17.09 -0.03
CA PRO A 87 0.49 15.67 -0.07
C PRO A 87 1.69 14.73 0.10
N HIS A 88 2.87 15.23 0.51
CA HIS A 88 4.12 14.47 0.57
C HIS A 88 3.97 13.17 1.35
N SER A 89 3.33 13.20 2.52
CA SER A 89 3.13 11.98 3.31
C SER A 89 2.34 10.91 2.56
N ALA A 90 1.30 11.30 1.84
CA ALA A 90 0.49 10.37 1.05
C ALA A 90 1.22 9.88 -0.20
N CYS A 91 1.96 10.76 -0.89
CA CYS A 91 2.82 10.36 -2.00
C CYS A 91 3.91 9.39 -1.53
N ASP A 92 4.55 9.68 -0.39
CA ASP A 92 5.60 8.84 0.21
C ASP A 92 5.02 7.48 0.62
N ILE A 93 3.83 7.43 1.24
CA ILE A 93 3.11 6.17 1.51
C ILE A 93 2.82 5.40 0.21
N ALA A 94 2.27 6.08 -0.81
CA ALA A 94 1.92 5.44 -2.07
C ALA A 94 3.15 4.91 -2.82
N GLU A 95 4.26 5.65 -2.81
CA GLU A 95 5.55 5.25 -3.36
C GLU A 95 6.14 4.07 -2.57
N TYR A 96 6.11 4.11 -1.25
CA TYR A 96 6.66 3.06 -0.39
C TYR A 96 5.89 1.73 -0.50
N LEU A 97 4.56 1.78 -0.58
CA LEU A 97 3.76 0.57 -0.82
C LEU A 97 4.06 -0.09 -2.18
N ARG A 98 4.42 0.69 -3.20
CA ARG A 98 4.82 0.14 -4.51
C ARG A 98 6.14 -0.62 -4.45
N THR A 99 7.08 -0.22 -3.58
CA THR A 99 8.36 -0.92 -3.46
C THR A 99 8.21 -2.33 -2.89
N VAL A 100 7.10 -2.59 -2.18
CA VAL A 100 6.78 -3.89 -1.57
C VAL A 100 5.66 -4.66 -2.31
N GLY A 101 5.36 -4.26 -3.55
CA GLY A 101 4.52 -5.03 -4.47
C GLY A 101 3.10 -4.50 -4.69
N ALA A 102 2.67 -3.47 -3.96
CA ALA A 102 1.30 -2.96 -4.12
C ALA A 102 1.16 -2.10 -5.37
N LYS A 103 -0.01 -2.17 -6.03
CA LYS A 103 -0.44 -1.16 -6.99
C LYS A 103 -1.21 -0.09 -6.24
N THR A 104 -0.65 1.12 -6.15
CA THR A 104 -1.33 2.22 -5.43
C THR A 104 -1.93 3.24 -6.38
N ASN A 105 -3.16 3.64 -6.10
CA ASN A 105 -3.88 4.70 -6.79
C ASN A 105 -4.16 5.84 -5.81
N MET A 106 -3.71 7.05 -6.14
CA MET A 106 -3.96 8.24 -5.33
C MET A 106 -5.35 8.78 -5.62
N VAL A 107 -6.22 8.81 -4.61
CA VAL A 107 -7.57 9.35 -4.72
C VAL A 107 -7.65 10.67 -3.95
N GLY A 108 -7.62 11.78 -4.68
CA GLY A 108 -7.80 13.10 -4.10
C GLY A 108 -9.25 13.53 -4.12
N LEU A 109 -9.79 13.91 -2.97
CA LEU A 109 -11.17 14.36 -2.90
C LEU A 109 -11.32 15.74 -3.58
N ALA A 110 -12.26 15.85 -4.51
CA ALA A 110 -12.43 17.04 -5.35
C ALA A 110 -12.91 18.25 -4.54
N ARG A 111 -13.50 18.02 -3.36
CA ARG A 111 -14.06 19.06 -2.49
C ARG A 111 -13.06 19.44 -1.40
N GLY A 112 -12.10 20.30 -1.75
CA GLY A 112 -11.12 20.91 -0.83
C GLY A 112 -11.71 21.76 0.31
N PHE A 113 -13.01 21.70 0.57
CA PHE A 113 -13.68 22.32 1.71
C PHE A 113 -13.63 21.41 2.96
N GLY A 114 -12.46 20.83 3.29
CA GLY A 114 -12.29 19.92 4.44
C GLY A 114 -12.74 20.50 5.79
N LYS A 115 -12.87 21.83 5.90
CA LYS A 115 -13.43 22.49 7.09
C LYS A 115 -14.98 22.46 7.15
N ARG A 116 -15.67 22.53 6.00
CA ARG A 116 -17.14 22.73 5.93
C ARG A 116 -17.92 21.49 5.48
N ILE A 117 -17.43 20.74 4.49
CA ILE A 117 -18.12 19.57 3.94
C ILE A 117 -17.06 18.49 3.76
N SER A 118 -17.28 17.33 4.39
CA SER A 118 -16.37 16.19 4.34
C SER A 118 -17.17 14.97 3.96
N GLN A 119 -17.48 14.91 2.67
CA GLN A 119 -18.32 13.89 2.05
C GLN A 119 -17.69 13.51 0.72
N LEU A 120 -17.76 12.22 0.42
CA LEU A 120 -17.49 11.68 -0.90
C LEU A 120 -18.75 11.80 -1.76
N ASN A 121 -18.58 12.02 -3.05
CA ASN A 121 -19.63 11.75 -4.01
C ASN A 121 -19.66 10.24 -4.36
N ASP A 122 -20.69 9.81 -5.09
CA ASP A 122 -20.88 8.39 -5.39
C ASP A 122 -19.78 7.84 -6.30
N GLU A 123 -19.32 8.61 -7.29
CA GLU A 123 -18.20 8.19 -8.16
C GLU A 123 -16.88 8.05 -7.37
N GLU A 124 -16.59 8.97 -6.44
CA GLU A 124 -15.41 8.88 -5.56
C GLU A 124 -15.46 7.63 -4.68
N ARG A 125 -16.64 7.26 -4.18
CA ARG A 125 -16.85 6.03 -3.39
C ARG A 125 -16.67 4.79 -4.24
N ASP A 126 -17.27 4.77 -5.42
CA ASP A 126 -17.20 3.64 -6.33
C ASP A 126 -15.75 3.36 -6.72
N VAL A 127 -14.99 4.41 -7.06
CA VAL A 127 -13.54 4.30 -7.34
C VAL A 127 -12.80 3.71 -6.14
N ILE A 128 -13.05 4.18 -4.91
CA ILE A 128 -12.38 3.61 -3.72
C ILE A 128 -12.77 2.14 -3.52
N ASN A 129 -14.03 1.78 -3.76
CA ASN A 129 -14.55 0.42 -3.59
C ASN A 129 -14.09 -0.57 -4.66
N GLU A 130 -13.47 -0.12 -5.76
CA GLU A 130 -12.83 -0.99 -6.76
C GLU A 130 -11.49 -1.59 -6.28
N HIS A 131 -10.96 -1.11 -5.14
CA HIS A 131 -9.67 -1.53 -4.60
C HIS A 131 -9.82 -2.62 -3.54
N ASP A 132 -8.74 -3.30 -3.19
CA ASP A 132 -8.75 -4.29 -2.10
C ASP A 132 -8.78 -3.61 -0.72
N LEU A 133 -8.19 -2.41 -0.61
CA LEU A 133 -8.05 -1.67 0.64
C LEU A 133 -7.93 -0.16 0.38
N ALA A 134 -8.42 0.65 1.32
CA ALA A 134 -8.26 2.10 1.31
C ALA A 134 -7.43 2.60 2.51
N ILE A 135 -6.40 3.40 2.24
CA ILE A 135 -5.60 4.10 3.27
C ILE A 135 -5.99 5.58 3.27
N TYR A 136 -6.63 6.03 4.34
CA TYR A 136 -7.01 7.42 4.52
C TYR A 136 -5.91 8.19 5.23
N VAL A 137 -5.23 9.07 4.49
CA VAL A 137 -4.17 9.93 5.05
C VAL A 137 -4.79 11.25 5.48
N LEU A 138 -5.14 11.32 6.76
CA LEU A 138 -5.79 12.50 7.34
C LEU A 138 -4.80 13.51 7.92
N GLY A 139 -5.34 14.66 8.32
CA GLY A 139 -4.57 15.78 8.85
C GLY A 139 -4.01 15.56 10.25
N ASN A 140 -3.53 16.65 10.84
CA ASN A 140 -2.76 16.58 12.10
C ASN A 140 -3.58 16.74 13.37
N PHE A 141 -4.85 17.13 13.25
CA PHE A 141 -5.68 17.50 14.40
C PHE A 141 -6.69 16.39 14.72
N GLU A 142 -6.68 15.91 15.97
CA GLU A 142 -7.63 14.90 16.46
C GLU A 142 -9.08 15.32 16.22
N THR A 143 -9.43 16.57 16.53
CA THR A 143 -10.79 17.10 16.35
C THR A 143 -11.24 17.02 14.90
N CYS A 144 -10.37 17.39 13.97
CA CYS A 144 -10.66 17.28 12.54
C CYS A 144 -10.90 15.82 12.14
N ILE A 145 -10.09 14.87 12.61
CA ILE A 145 -10.28 13.46 12.27
C ILE A 145 -11.62 12.96 12.83
N LYS A 146 -11.89 13.22 14.11
CA LYS A 146 -13.12 12.82 14.81
C LYS A 146 -14.38 13.32 14.10
N GLU A 147 -14.39 14.59 13.67
CA GLU A 147 -15.57 15.20 13.06
C GLU A 147 -15.77 14.81 11.60
N LYS A 148 -14.69 14.43 10.90
CA LYS A 148 -14.69 14.33 9.43
C LYS A 148 -14.64 12.90 8.93
N PHE A 149 -13.97 12.00 9.66
CA PHE A 149 -13.77 10.62 9.22
C PHE A 149 -15.10 9.90 8.96
N ASN A 150 -16.08 10.07 9.84
CA ASN A 150 -17.37 9.40 9.71
C ASN A 150 -18.09 9.70 8.39
N GLY A 151 -18.04 10.94 7.92
CA GLY A 151 -18.62 11.31 6.61
C GLY A 151 -17.76 10.87 5.42
N LEU A 152 -16.44 10.71 5.61
CA LEU A 152 -15.51 10.29 4.55
C LEU A 152 -15.51 8.80 4.27
N ARG A 153 -15.88 7.97 5.25
CA ARG A 153 -15.97 6.52 5.06
C ARG A 153 -17.36 6.04 4.70
N GLU A 154 -18.37 6.91 4.78
CA GLU A 154 -19.74 6.52 4.50
C GLU A 154 -19.87 6.03 3.06
N GLY A 155 -20.36 4.80 2.88
CA GLY A 155 -20.47 4.14 1.57
C GLY A 155 -19.19 3.47 1.06
N VAL A 156 -18.12 3.48 1.85
CA VAL A 156 -16.89 2.72 1.55
C VAL A 156 -16.98 1.36 2.25
N ASN A 157 -16.90 0.30 1.45
CA ASN A 157 -17.14 -1.09 1.87
C ASN A 157 -15.84 -1.89 1.98
N VAL A 158 -14.76 -1.41 1.36
CA VAL A 158 -13.42 -2.00 1.49
C VAL A 158 -12.84 -1.70 2.89
N PRO A 159 -11.94 -2.53 3.42
CA PRO A 159 -11.25 -2.22 4.67
C PRO A 159 -10.55 -0.87 4.61
N ILE A 160 -10.60 -0.13 5.71
CA ILE A 160 -9.99 1.19 5.82
C ILE A 160 -8.86 1.14 6.84
N ILE A 161 -7.67 1.59 6.44
CA ILE A 161 -6.59 1.95 7.35
C ILE A 161 -6.55 3.46 7.50
N LEU A 162 -6.47 3.94 8.73
CA LEU A 162 -6.42 5.36 9.03
C LEU A 162 -5.02 5.81 9.43
N THR A 163 -4.49 6.84 8.77
CA THR A 163 -3.25 7.50 9.19
C THR A 163 -3.52 8.95 9.59
N GLY A 164 -2.74 9.45 10.56
CA GLY A 164 -2.83 10.83 11.02
C GLY A 164 -1.72 11.16 12.02
N ALA A 165 -1.52 12.46 12.29
CA ALA A 165 -0.51 12.87 13.27
C ALA A 165 -0.81 12.44 14.72
N PRO A 166 -2.07 12.30 15.17
CA PRO A 166 -2.32 11.75 16.50
C PRO A 166 -1.73 10.35 16.65
N PRO A 167 -1.35 9.94 17.87
CA PRO A 167 -0.84 8.59 18.11
C PRO A 167 -1.93 7.53 17.89
N PHE A 168 -1.52 6.28 17.71
CA PHE A 168 -2.42 5.13 17.48
C PHE A 168 -3.63 5.12 18.44
N SER A 169 -3.37 5.20 19.75
CA SER A 169 -4.42 5.14 20.78
C SER A 169 -5.39 6.32 20.73
N ALA A 170 -4.98 7.46 20.17
CA ALA A 170 -5.86 8.58 19.93
C ALA A 170 -6.72 8.34 18.68
N LEU A 171 -6.12 7.88 17.58
CA LEU A 171 -6.84 7.55 16.34
C LEU A 171 -7.91 6.48 16.57
N GLU A 172 -7.54 5.39 17.23
CA GLU A 172 -8.44 4.30 17.60
C GLU A 172 -9.63 4.81 18.43
N ARG A 173 -9.38 5.68 19.41
CA ARG A 173 -10.41 6.25 20.27
C ARG A 173 -11.37 7.20 19.55
N ILE A 174 -10.87 7.97 18.56
CA ILE A 174 -11.66 9.03 17.92
C ILE A 174 -12.37 8.58 16.64
N ALA A 175 -11.96 7.45 16.05
CA ALA A 175 -12.60 6.86 14.90
C ALA A 175 -13.68 5.86 15.37
N ASP A 176 -14.95 6.28 15.30
CA ASP A 176 -16.10 5.47 15.72
C ASP A 176 -17.20 5.41 14.64
N PRO A 177 -17.61 4.22 14.15
CA PRO A 177 -17.02 2.90 14.35
C PRO A 177 -15.50 2.78 14.09
N PRO A 178 -14.87 1.70 14.57
CA PRO A 178 -13.45 1.50 14.30
C PRO A 178 -13.17 1.25 12.81
N ALA A 179 -11.98 1.63 12.38
CA ALA A 179 -11.41 1.27 11.08
C ALA A 179 -10.76 -0.12 11.18
N ALA A 180 -10.38 -0.71 10.04
CA ALA A 180 -9.72 -2.02 10.01
C ALA A 180 -8.28 -1.96 10.56
N GLY A 181 -7.64 -0.78 10.48
CA GLY A 181 -6.31 -0.55 11.03
C GLY A 181 -5.98 0.92 11.25
N TYR A 182 -4.91 1.18 12.01
CA TYR A 182 -4.49 2.53 12.37
C TYR A 182 -2.97 2.68 12.38
N VAL A 183 -2.47 3.77 11.81
CA VAL A 183 -1.05 4.15 11.88
C VAL A 183 -0.94 5.58 12.37
N GLY A 184 -0.53 5.74 13.64
CA GLY A 184 -0.38 7.05 14.28
C GLY A 184 0.90 7.77 13.87
N ASN A 185 1.01 9.04 14.27
CA ASN A 185 2.16 9.91 14.01
C ASN A 185 2.53 10.07 12.53
N LEU A 186 1.61 9.77 11.61
CA LEU A 186 1.79 9.83 10.16
C LEU A 186 0.67 10.64 9.51
N GLY A 187 0.69 11.94 9.79
CA GLY A 187 -0.25 12.92 9.22
C GLY A 187 0.34 13.67 8.02
N ARG A 188 0.10 14.98 7.95
CA ARG A 188 0.65 15.88 6.92
C ARG A 188 1.90 16.57 7.43
N PHE A 189 2.97 16.54 6.64
CA PHE A 189 4.22 17.24 6.94
C PHE A 189 4.87 17.82 5.67
N MET A 190 5.74 18.82 5.89
CA MET A 190 6.38 19.64 4.84
C MET A 190 7.65 19.02 4.23
N HIS A 191 8.11 17.89 4.74
CA HIS A 191 9.35 17.24 4.31
C HIS A 191 9.05 15.89 3.65
N ARG A 192 10.04 15.35 2.93
CA ARG A 192 9.99 13.96 2.47
C ARG A 192 10.38 13.03 3.61
N THR A 193 9.76 11.86 3.69
CA THR A 193 10.13 10.78 4.63
C THR A 193 11.54 10.28 4.32
N ARG A 194 12.55 10.79 5.03
CA ARG A 194 13.96 10.43 4.79
C ARG A 194 14.70 10.10 6.07
N THR A 195 14.12 10.40 7.22
CA THR A 195 14.71 10.03 8.50
C THR A 195 14.38 8.57 8.82
N GLU A 196 15.19 7.96 9.69
CA GLU A 196 14.94 6.60 10.18
C GLU A 196 13.57 6.49 10.85
N GLU A 197 13.17 7.52 11.59
CA GLU A 197 11.82 7.60 12.17
C GLU A 197 10.73 7.61 11.10
N ASP A 198 10.90 8.36 10.01
CA ASP A 198 9.92 8.38 8.93
C ASP A 198 9.83 7.04 8.22
N ILE A 199 10.96 6.38 7.97
CA ILE A 199 11.00 5.05 7.34
C ILE A 199 10.29 4.04 8.24
N SER A 200 10.56 4.04 9.54
CA SER A 200 9.86 3.13 10.47
C SER A 200 8.34 3.33 10.49
N ARG A 201 7.86 4.56 10.25
CA ARG A 201 6.41 4.82 10.13
C ARG A 201 5.84 4.29 8.82
N LEU A 202 6.60 4.33 7.73
CA LEU A 202 6.21 3.72 6.46
C LEU A 202 6.22 2.18 6.56
N ASP A 203 7.19 1.60 7.25
CA ASP A 203 7.22 0.17 7.58
C ASP A 203 5.95 -0.23 8.34
N ALA A 204 5.54 0.58 9.34
CA ALA A 204 4.30 0.35 10.08
C ALA A 204 3.05 0.38 9.19
N VAL A 205 3.02 1.23 8.15
CA VAL A 205 1.93 1.21 7.15
C VAL A 205 1.95 -0.10 6.35
N VAL A 206 3.11 -0.57 5.92
CA VAL A 206 3.23 -1.84 5.18
C VAL A 206 2.78 -3.01 6.05
N GLU A 207 3.27 -3.09 7.28
CA GLU A 207 2.92 -4.14 8.23
C GLU A 207 1.41 -4.18 8.52
N GLU A 208 0.81 -3.02 8.80
CA GLU A 208 -0.63 -2.92 9.07
C GLU A 208 -1.48 -3.26 7.84
N THR A 209 -1.04 -2.82 6.66
CA THR A 209 -1.68 -3.17 5.38
C THR A 209 -1.64 -4.66 5.12
N ALA A 210 -0.48 -5.29 5.32
CA ALA A 210 -0.32 -6.73 5.15
C ALA A 210 -1.16 -7.50 6.16
N ARG A 211 -1.22 -7.05 7.42
CA ARG A 211 -2.07 -7.65 8.46
C ARG A 211 -3.53 -7.65 8.04
N VAL A 212 -4.09 -6.49 7.69
CA VAL A 212 -5.50 -6.35 7.30
C VAL A 212 -5.84 -7.17 6.06
N LEU A 213 -4.98 -7.16 5.04
CA LEU A 213 -5.21 -7.96 3.83
C LEU A 213 -5.13 -9.46 4.10
N ASN A 214 -4.23 -9.91 4.97
CA ASN A 214 -4.14 -11.34 5.32
C ASN A 214 -5.35 -11.80 6.13
N GLU A 215 -5.84 -10.99 7.07
CA GLU A 215 -7.07 -11.29 7.82
C GLU A 215 -8.26 -11.51 6.88
N ILE A 216 -8.38 -10.71 5.82
CA ILE A 216 -9.45 -10.85 4.81
C ILE A 216 -9.25 -12.07 3.92
N ARG A 217 -8.01 -12.45 3.61
CA ARG A 217 -7.68 -13.61 2.77
C ARG A 217 -7.88 -14.94 3.51
N ASP A 218 -7.75 -14.92 4.84
CA ASP A 218 -7.89 -16.09 5.70
C ASP A 218 -9.35 -16.34 6.16
N GLU A 219 -10.27 -15.39 5.94
CA GLU A 219 -11.74 -15.51 6.12
C GLU A 219 -12.44 -16.19 4.93
#